data_AF-A0A6J0W392-F1
#
_entry.id   AF-A0A6J0W392-F1
#
_cell.length_a   1.000
_cell.length_b   1.000
_cell.length_c   1.000
_cell.angle_alpha   90.00
_cell.angle_beta   90.00
_cell.angle_gamma   90.00
#
_symmetry.space_group_name_H-M   'P 1'
#
loop_
_entity.id
_entity.type
_entity.pdbx_description
1 polymer ?
#
loop_
_entity_poly.entity_id
_entity_poly.type
_entity_poly.pdbx_seq_one_letter_code
_entity_poly.pdbx_strand_id
1 'polypeptide(L)'
;MVATVPSQGQVIFGKSNGPEFLQEVYTAVTYHNKSPDFYEEVKIKLPAKLTVNHHLLFTFYHISCQQKQGNSVESLLGYSWLPILLNERLQTGSYCLPVALEKLPPNYSMHSAEKVPSQNPPIKWAEGHKGVFNIEVQAVSSVHTQDNHLEKFFTLCHSLESQVTFPIRVLDQKISESALEHELKLSIICLNSSRLEPLVLFLHLVLDKLFQLFVQPMVIAGQPANFSQFAFESVVVTANSLHNSKGLGKDQHGRNCLLASYVHYVFRLPEPQRDMPKSGTATPTALLQDSK
;
A
#
# COMPACT_ATOMS: atom_id res chain seq x y z
N MET A 1 -11.10 -6.15 -24.48
CA MET A 1 -11.09 -6.58 -23.05
C MET A 1 -11.71 -5.46 -22.23
N VAL A 2 -12.36 -5.78 -21.12
CA VAL A 2 -12.94 -4.82 -20.17
C VAL A 2 -12.20 -4.90 -18.84
N ALA A 3 -11.80 -3.77 -18.26
CA ALA A 3 -11.17 -3.70 -16.93
C ALA A 3 -12.06 -2.94 -15.93
N THR A 4 -12.18 -3.47 -14.71
CA THR A 4 -13.05 -2.93 -13.62
C THR A 4 -12.40 -3.09 -12.25
N VAL A 5 -12.92 -2.37 -11.24
CA VAL A 5 -12.62 -2.58 -9.81
C VAL A 5 -13.93 -2.91 -9.08
N PRO A 6 -14.35 -4.19 -9.02
CA PRO A 6 -15.74 -4.54 -8.65
C PRO A 6 -16.18 -4.10 -7.24
N SER A 7 -15.24 -4.02 -6.29
CA SER A 7 -15.53 -3.61 -4.91
C SER A 7 -15.58 -2.09 -4.72
N GLN A 8 -15.41 -1.32 -5.79
CA GLN A 8 -15.46 0.14 -5.79
C GLN A 8 -16.43 0.63 -6.87
N GLY A 9 -16.96 1.84 -6.67
CA GLY A 9 -17.81 2.51 -7.67
C GLY A 9 -17.01 3.05 -8.85
N GLN A 10 -17.31 4.28 -9.27
CA GLN A 10 -16.59 4.95 -10.34
C GLN A 10 -15.21 5.42 -9.86
N VAL A 11 -14.17 4.63 -10.13
CA VAL A 11 -12.78 4.90 -9.71
C VAL A 11 -11.78 4.93 -10.86
N ILE A 12 -12.20 4.59 -12.08
CA ILE A 12 -11.34 4.60 -13.26
C ILE A 12 -11.43 6.00 -13.89
N PHE A 13 -10.31 6.64 -14.19
CA PHE A 13 -10.35 7.93 -14.88
C PHE A 13 -10.84 7.76 -16.32
N GLY A 14 -11.83 8.56 -16.71
CA GLY A 14 -12.32 8.61 -18.08
C GLY A 14 -11.42 9.40 -19.03
N LYS A 15 -11.74 9.32 -20.32
CA LYS A 15 -11.05 10.10 -21.35
C LYS A 15 -11.55 11.55 -21.35
N SER A 16 -10.78 12.46 -21.93
CA SER A 16 -11.04 13.91 -21.93
C SER A 16 -12.39 14.34 -22.50
N ASN A 17 -13.07 13.48 -23.27
CA ASN A 17 -14.35 13.73 -23.91
C ASN A 17 -15.53 13.02 -23.21
N GLY A 18 -15.33 12.46 -22.01
CA GLY A 18 -16.34 11.70 -21.29
C GLY A 18 -16.43 12.08 -19.81
N PRO A 19 -17.16 11.28 -19.01
CA PRO A 19 -17.20 11.43 -17.56
C PRO A 19 -15.80 11.38 -16.94
N GLU A 20 -15.58 12.14 -15.87
CA GLU A 20 -14.30 12.15 -15.14
C GLU A 20 -13.95 10.75 -14.59
N PHE A 21 -14.95 10.04 -14.05
CA PHE A 21 -14.80 8.70 -13.52
C PHE A 21 -15.75 7.71 -14.19
N LEU A 22 -15.24 6.50 -14.41
CA LEU A 22 -15.90 5.36 -15.02
C LEU A 22 -15.86 4.16 -14.06
N GLN A 23 -16.84 3.27 -14.21
CA GLN A 23 -16.88 1.99 -13.49
C GLN A 23 -16.08 0.91 -14.23
N GLU A 24 -16.02 1.01 -15.56
CA GLU A 24 -15.37 0.06 -16.43
C GLU A 24 -14.73 0.76 -17.63
N VAL A 25 -13.70 0.15 -18.20
CA VAL A 25 -13.02 0.64 -19.40
C VAL A 25 -12.84 -0.48 -20.41
N TYR A 26 -13.09 -0.17 -21.67
CA TYR A 26 -12.96 -1.08 -22.81
C TYR A 26 -11.70 -0.76 -23.59
N THR A 27 -10.94 -1.79 -23.97
CA THR A 27 -9.83 -1.67 -24.92
C THR A 27 -10.29 -1.82 -26.36
N ALA A 28 -9.44 -1.35 -27.28
CA ALA A 28 -9.65 -1.54 -28.71
C ALA A 28 -9.79 -3.03 -29.08
N VAL A 29 -10.57 -3.27 -30.12
CA VAL A 29 -10.81 -4.62 -30.66
C VAL A 29 -9.95 -4.80 -31.91
N THR A 30 -9.06 -5.79 -31.87
CA THR A 30 -8.22 -6.13 -33.03
C THR A 30 -8.89 -7.21 -33.87
N TYR A 31 -9.18 -6.89 -35.13
CA TYR A 31 -9.89 -7.80 -36.03
C TYR A 31 -9.04 -9.03 -36.40
N HIS A 32 -9.64 -10.22 -36.33
CA HIS A 32 -9.00 -11.51 -36.64
C HIS A 32 -7.67 -11.78 -35.91
N ASN A 33 -7.50 -11.26 -34.70
CA ASN A 33 -6.32 -11.52 -33.90
C ASN A 33 -6.66 -12.29 -32.61
N LYS A 34 -6.01 -13.45 -32.42
CA LYS A 34 -6.16 -14.29 -31.21
C LYS A 34 -5.19 -13.90 -30.08
N SER A 35 -4.20 -13.07 -30.38
CA SER A 35 -3.18 -12.56 -29.47
C SER A 35 -3.08 -11.04 -29.63
N PRO A 36 -4.09 -10.29 -29.19
CA PRO A 36 -4.11 -8.83 -29.33
C PRO A 36 -3.07 -8.18 -28.42
N ASP A 37 -2.30 -7.25 -28.98
CA ASP A 37 -1.49 -6.31 -28.21
C ASP A 37 -2.36 -5.09 -27.83
N PHE A 38 -2.38 -4.77 -26.54
CA PHE A 38 -3.07 -3.60 -26.01
C PHE A 38 -2.06 -2.49 -25.73
N TYR A 39 -2.43 -1.25 -26.03
CA TYR A 39 -1.58 -0.06 -25.84
C TYR A 39 -2.20 0.94 -24.86
N GLU A 40 -3.31 0.56 -24.23
CA GLU A 40 -4.05 1.41 -23.32
C GLU A 40 -3.42 1.47 -21.94
N GLU A 41 -3.20 2.69 -21.44
CA GLU A 41 -2.92 2.96 -20.03
C GLU A 41 -4.21 3.34 -19.31
N VAL A 42 -4.49 2.69 -18.19
CA VAL A 42 -5.70 2.93 -17.38
C VAL A 42 -5.29 3.48 -16.02
N LYS A 43 -5.74 4.69 -15.69
CA LYS A 43 -5.52 5.30 -14.38
C LYS A 43 -6.68 5.00 -13.45
N ILE A 44 -6.37 4.62 -12.21
CA ILE A 44 -7.37 4.21 -11.21
C ILE A 44 -7.11 4.97 -9.91
N LYS A 45 -8.15 5.66 -9.41
CA LYS A 45 -8.14 6.38 -8.13
C LYS A 45 -8.59 5.45 -7.01
N LEU A 46 -7.64 4.93 -6.24
CA LEU A 46 -7.93 4.05 -5.12
C LEU A 46 -8.20 4.82 -3.82
N PRO A 47 -9.03 4.28 -2.90
CA PRO A 47 -9.20 4.86 -1.57
C PRO A 47 -7.91 4.74 -0.77
N ALA A 48 -7.69 5.67 0.17
CA ALA A 48 -6.51 5.68 1.04
C ALA A 48 -6.42 4.41 1.93
N LYS A 49 -7.56 3.86 2.35
CA LYS A 49 -7.64 2.61 3.09
C LYS A 49 -8.02 1.47 2.15
N LEU A 50 -7.01 0.72 1.73
CA LEU A 50 -7.23 -0.49 0.95
C LEU A 50 -7.70 -1.65 1.84
N THR A 51 -8.44 -2.58 1.24
CA THR A 51 -8.84 -3.84 1.86
C THR A 51 -8.48 -4.97 0.90
N VAL A 52 -8.45 -6.19 1.42
CA VAL A 52 -8.22 -7.41 0.63
C VAL A 52 -9.28 -7.67 -0.45
N ASN A 53 -10.40 -6.94 -0.42
CA ASN A 53 -11.46 -7.06 -1.41
C ASN A 53 -11.19 -6.20 -2.66
N HIS A 54 -10.26 -5.24 -2.61
CA HIS A 54 -9.89 -4.43 -3.77
C HIS A 54 -9.05 -5.26 -4.74
N HIS A 55 -9.54 -5.40 -5.97
CA HIS A 55 -8.87 -6.13 -7.02
C HIS A 55 -9.23 -5.53 -8.38
N LEU A 56 -8.32 -5.70 -9.35
CA LEU A 56 -8.59 -5.48 -10.76
C LEU A 56 -9.27 -6.73 -11.32
N LEU A 57 -10.36 -6.55 -12.05
CA LEU A 57 -11.02 -7.63 -12.79
C LEU A 57 -10.99 -7.30 -14.28
N PHE A 58 -10.49 -8.26 -15.05
CA PHE A 58 -10.39 -8.22 -16.51
C PHE A 58 -11.36 -9.23 -17.10
N THR A 59 -12.21 -8.78 -18.02
CA THR A 59 -13.17 -9.62 -18.73
C THR A 59 -12.86 -9.61 -20.23
N PHE A 60 -12.78 -10.80 -20.81
CA PHE A 60 -12.44 -10.96 -22.23
C PHE A 60 -13.68 -11.30 -23.02
N TYR A 61 -13.88 -10.61 -24.13
CA TYR A 61 -14.99 -10.85 -25.06
C TYR A 61 -14.45 -11.03 -26.47
N HIS A 62 -15.11 -11.90 -27.23
CA HIS A 62 -15.01 -11.96 -28.68
C HIS A 62 -16.14 -11.13 -29.29
N ILE A 63 -15.79 -10.24 -30.22
CA ILE A 63 -16.74 -9.35 -30.89
C ILE A 63 -16.93 -9.83 -32.33
N SER A 64 -18.14 -10.29 -32.67
CA SER A 64 -18.48 -10.71 -34.02
C SER A 64 -18.85 -9.51 -34.89
N CYS A 65 -18.17 -9.33 -36.02
CA CYS A 65 -18.57 -8.34 -37.02
C CYS A 65 -19.79 -8.76 -37.86
N GLN A 66 -20.20 -10.03 -37.78
CA GLN A 66 -21.36 -10.55 -38.51
C GLN A 66 -22.53 -10.75 -37.55
N GLN A 67 -23.60 -9.96 -37.72
CA GLN A 67 -24.89 -10.21 -37.07
C GLN A 67 -25.62 -11.31 -37.83
N LYS A 68 -25.38 -12.58 -37.47
CA LYS A 68 -26.31 -13.65 -37.82
C LYS A 68 -27.54 -13.51 -36.93
N GLN A 69 -28.73 -13.55 -37.51
CA GLN A 69 -30.00 -13.35 -36.80
C GLN A 69 -30.05 -14.18 -35.49
N GLY A 70 -30.14 -13.49 -34.34
CA GLY A 70 -30.35 -14.10 -33.03
C GLY A 70 -29.12 -14.30 -32.14
N ASN A 71 -27.88 -14.11 -32.63
CA ASN A 71 -26.69 -14.23 -31.80
C ASN A 71 -26.24 -12.90 -31.19
N SER A 72 -25.74 -12.91 -29.95
CA SER A 72 -25.11 -11.75 -29.32
C SER A 72 -23.86 -11.33 -30.10
N VAL A 73 -23.69 -10.02 -30.28
CA VAL A 73 -22.50 -9.44 -30.93
C VAL A 73 -21.23 -9.75 -30.12
N GLU A 74 -21.40 -9.90 -28.81
CA GLU A 74 -20.34 -10.17 -27.85
C GLU A 74 -20.49 -11.57 -27.27
N SER A 75 -19.39 -12.32 -27.23
CA SER A 75 -19.31 -13.63 -26.58
C SER A 75 -18.23 -13.59 -25.51
N LEU A 76 -18.58 -13.89 -24.27
CA LEU A 76 -17.63 -13.99 -23.16
C LEU A 76 -16.58 -15.09 -23.44
N LEU A 77 -15.31 -14.77 -23.27
CA LEU A 77 -14.18 -15.69 -23.41
C LEU A 77 -13.62 -16.13 -22.05
N GLY A 78 -13.61 -15.24 -21.07
CA GLY A 78 -13.09 -15.57 -19.74
C GLY A 78 -12.77 -14.36 -18.89
N TYR A 79 -12.14 -14.63 -17.76
CA TYR A 79 -11.80 -13.66 -16.74
C TYR A 79 -10.35 -13.81 -16.27
N SER A 80 -9.74 -12.70 -15.90
CA SER A 80 -8.50 -12.68 -15.13
C SER A 80 -8.59 -11.60 -14.06
N TRP A 81 -7.81 -11.70 -12.99
CA TRP A 81 -7.88 -10.75 -11.89
C TRP A 81 -6.55 -10.63 -11.13
N LEU A 82 -6.39 -9.48 -10.49
CA LEU A 82 -5.22 -9.17 -9.66
C LEU A 82 -5.68 -8.46 -8.37
N PRO A 83 -5.51 -9.06 -7.18
CA PRO A 83 -5.68 -8.35 -5.93
C PRO A 83 -4.78 -7.11 -5.87
N ILE A 84 -5.34 -5.97 -5.50
CA ILE A 84 -4.59 -4.71 -5.41
C ILE A 84 -3.67 -4.74 -4.18
N LEU A 85 -4.16 -5.31 -3.08
CA LEU A 85 -3.42 -5.45 -1.83
C LEU A 85 -3.24 -6.94 -1.51
N LEU A 86 -2.01 -7.38 -1.30
CA LEU A 86 -1.69 -8.74 -0.88
C LEU A 86 -0.65 -8.70 0.24
N ASN A 87 -0.91 -9.38 1.36
CA ASN A 87 -0.07 -9.33 2.56
C ASN A 87 0.27 -7.90 3.01
N GLU A 88 -0.72 -7.00 2.99
CA GLU A 88 -0.57 -5.56 3.29
C GLU A 88 0.35 -4.78 2.33
N ARG A 89 0.76 -5.38 1.20
CA ARG A 89 1.60 -4.75 0.19
C ARG A 89 0.81 -4.49 -1.08
N LEU A 90 0.95 -3.28 -1.60
CA LEU A 90 0.37 -2.89 -2.89
C LEU A 90 1.05 -3.71 -4.00
N GLN A 91 0.23 -4.30 -4.87
CA GLN A 91 0.72 -5.12 -5.97
C GLN A 91 1.12 -4.23 -7.15
N THR A 92 2.42 -4.24 -7.50
CA THR A 92 3.01 -3.47 -8.60
C THR A 92 4.02 -4.31 -9.37
N GLY A 93 4.28 -3.94 -10.61
CA GLY A 93 5.21 -4.62 -11.52
C GLY A 93 4.50 -5.30 -12.68
N SER A 94 5.24 -6.17 -13.38
CA SER A 94 4.73 -6.93 -14.51
C SER A 94 4.15 -8.26 -14.07
N TYR A 95 2.95 -8.58 -14.55
CA TYR A 95 2.25 -9.83 -14.25
C TYR A 95 1.90 -10.56 -15.55
N CYS A 96 2.00 -11.88 -15.52
CA CYS A 96 1.54 -12.77 -16.58
C CYS A 96 0.41 -13.65 -16.03
N LEU A 97 -0.82 -13.13 -16.10
CA LEU A 97 -1.97 -13.69 -15.41
C LEU A 97 -2.64 -14.81 -16.24
N PRO A 98 -3.10 -15.89 -15.58
CA PRO A 98 -3.91 -16.89 -16.23
C PRO A 98 -5.35 -16.40 -16.46
N VAL A 99 -6.05 -17.04 -17.39
CA VAL A 99 -7.44 -16.71 -17.75
C VAL A 99 -8.36 -17.88 -17.42
N ALA A 100 -9.34 -17.65 -16.54
CA ALA A 100 -10.39 -18.61 -16.22
C ALA A 100 -11.49 -18.55 -17.29
N LEU A 101 -11.82 -19.71 -17.85
CA LEU A 101 -12.90 -19.91 -18.81
C LEU A 101 -14.23 -20.08 -18.04
N GLU A 102 -15.30 -19.54 -18.60
CA GLU A 102 -16.69 -19.65 -18.12
C GLU A 102 -17.06 -18.81 -16.89
N LYS A 103 -16.60 -19.16 -15.68
CA LYS A 103 -17.07 -18.50 -14.43
C LYS A 103 -15.94 -18.24 -13.45
N LEU A 104 -16.06 -17.14 -12.71
CA LEU A 104 -15.18 -16.82 -11.58
C LEU A 104 -15.45 -17.78 -10.41
N PRO A 105 -14.42 -18.33 -9.75
CA PRO A 105 -14.60 -19.17 -8.58
C PRO A 105 -15.08 -18.36 -7.37
N PRO A 106 -15.74 -18.98 -6.37
CA PRO A 106 -16.07 -18.30 -5.12
C PRO A 106 -14.82 -17.71 -4.45
N ASN A 107 -14.94 -16.52 -3.86
CA ASN A 107 -13.85 -15.84 -3.16
C ASN A 107 -12.57 -15.64 -4.00
N TYR A 108 -12.68 -15.62 -5.32
CA TYR A 108 -11.54 -15.47 -6.23
C TYR A 108 -10.65 -14.26 -5.90
N SER A 109 -11.25 -13.16 -5.47
CA SER A 109 -10.56 -11.90 -5.16
C SER A 109 -9.61 -11.99 -3.97
N MET A 110 -9.75 -13.01 -3.12
CA MET A 110 -8.86 -13.23 -1.96
C MET A 110 -7.50 -13.79 -2.35
N HIS A 111 -7.35 -14.26 -3.59
CA HIS A 111 -6.14 -14.88 -4.11
C HIS A 111 -5.77 -14.28 -5.47
N SER A 112 -4.49 -14.25 -5.81
CA SER A 112 -4.10 -13.97 -7.20
C SER A 112 -4.55 -15.12 -8.09
N ALA A 113 -4.87 -14.83 -9.35
CA ALA A 113 -5.32 -15.84 -10.32
C ALA A 113 -4.31 -17.01 -10.48
N GLU A 114 -3.02 -16.77 -10.23
CA GLU A 114 -1.95 -17.78 -10.24
C GLU A 114 -1.97 -18.71 -9.02
N LYS A 115 -2.43 -18.22 -7.86
CA LYS A 115 -2.32 -18.90 -6.56
C LYS A 115 -3.67 -19.30 -5.98
N VAL A 116 -4.68 -19.43 -6.83
CA VAL A 116 -6.02 -19.83 -6.41
C VAL A 116 -5.98 -21.28 -5.91
N PRO A 117 -6.47 -21.57 -4.69
CA PRO A 117 -6.57 -22.93 -4.19
C PRO A 117 -7.44 -23.81 -5.09
N SER A 118 -7.25 -25.12 -5.04
CA SER A 118 -8.10 -26.08 -5.76
C SER A 118 -9.57 -25.88 -5.43
N GLN A 119 -10.39 -25.72 -6.46
CA GLN A 119 -11.83 -25.49 -6.34
C GLN A 119 -12.60 -26.76 -6.67
N ASN A 120 -13.82 -26.87 -6.11
CA ASN A 120 -14.79 -27.89 -6.49
C ASN A 120 -16.11 -27.20 -6.88
N PRO A 121 -16.51 -27.21 -8.16
CA PRO A 121 -15.84 -27.85 -9.31
C PRO A 121 -14.51 -27.17 -9.71
N PRO A 122 -13.60 -27.88 -10.41
CA PRO A 122 -12.34 -27.29 -10.87
C PRO A 122 -12.55 -26.11 -11.80
N ILE A 123 -11.69 -25.09 -11.66
CA ILE A 123 -11.66 -23.95 -12.58
C ILE A 123 -11.16 -24.45 -13.93
N LYS A 124 -11.89 -24.14 -15.01
CA LYS A 124 -11.41 -24.36 -16.36
C LYS A 124 -10.50 -23.21 -16.73
N TRP A 125 -9.23 -23.50 -17.01
CA TRP A 125 -8.26 -22.47 -17.37
C TRP A 125 -7.96 -22.50 -18.86
N ALA A 126 -7.76 -21.33 -19.45
CA ALA A 126 -7.13 -21.22 -20.75
C ALA A 126 -5.70 -21.76 -20.67
N GLU A 127 -5.28 -22.46 -21.73
CA GLU A 127 -3.92 -23.00 -21.89
C GLU A 127 -3.34 -23.75 -20.68
N GLY A 128 -4.20 -24.38 -19.86
CA GLY A 128 -3.77 -25.18 -18.72
C GLY A 128 -3.22 -24.35 -17.55
N HIS A 129 -3.87 -23.23 -17.22
CA HIS A 129 -3.51 -22.33 -16.10
C HIS A 129 -2.17 -21.60 -16.28
N LYS A 130 -1.66 -21.56 -17.52
CA LYS A 130 -0.52 -20.71 -17.87
C LYS A 130 -0.92 -19.25 -17.88
N GLY A 131 0.03 -18.39 -17.53
CA GLY A 131 -0.09 -16.96 -17.75
C GLY A 131 -0.15 -16.66 -19.24
N VAL A 132 -1.24 -16.03 -19.68
CA VAL A 132 -1.48 -15.69 -21.10
C VAL A 132 -1.89 -14.23 -21.28
N PHE A 133 -2.09 -13.51 -20.17
CA PHE A 133 -2.48 -12.11 -20.17
C PHE A 133 -1.43 -11.28 -19.42
N ASN A 134 -0.69 -10.45 -20.15
CA ASN A 134 0.35 -9.62 -19.60
C ASN A 134 -0.19 -8.23 -19.23
N ILE A 135 0.13 -7.77 -18.02
CA ILE A 135 -0.15 -6.40 -17.57
C ILE A 135 1.05 -5.83 -16.82
N GLU A 136 1.17 -4.52 -16.83
CA GLU A 136 2.08 -3.78 -15.95
C GLU A 136 1.27 -2.87 -15.04
N VAL A 137 1.55 -2.93 -13.75
CA VAL A 137 0.88 -2.12 -12.72
C VAL A 137 1.90 -1.21 -12.07
N GLN A 138 1.67 0.09 -12.16
CA GLN A 138 2.50 1.10 -11.51
C GLN A 138 1.68 1.85 -10.45
N ALA A 139 2.25 2.04 -9.27
CA ALA A 139 1.61 2.78 -8.19
C ALA A 139 2.19 4.18 -8.06
N VAL A 140 1.31 5.17 -7.99
CA VAL A 140 1.63 6.53 -7.55
C VAL A 140 0.87 6.76 -6.24
N SER A 141 1.57 6.55 -5.12
CA SER A 141 0.97 6.58 -3.78
C SER A 141 1.80 7.39 -2.80
N SER A 142 1.12 8.24 -2.03
CA SER A 142 1.65 8.90 -0.84
C SER A 142 1.33 8.15 0.45
N VAL A 143 0.69 6.97 0.35
CA VAL A 143 0.27 6.14 1.50
C VAL A 143 1.09 4.86 1.54
N HIS A 144 1.21 4.17 0.41
CA HIS A 144 1.95 2.91 0.28
C HIS A 144 3.25 3.16 -0.48
N THR A 145 4.35 3.30 0.26
CA THR A 145 5.68 3.43 -0.34
C THR A 145 6.05 2.15 -1.11
N GLN A 146 6.73 2.34 -2.25
CA GLN A 146 7.29 1.25 -3.07
C GLN A 146 8.82 1.13 -2.86
N ASP A 147 9.34 1.73 -1.79
CA ASP A 147 10.74 1.64 -1.40
C ASP A 147 10.88 0.76 -0.17
N ASN A 148 11.66 -0.31 -0.28
CA ASN A 148 11.80 -1.33 0.77
C ASN A 148 12.37 -0.77 2.07
N HIS A 149 13.27 0.23 2.00
CA HIS A 149 13.87 0.82 3.21
C HIS A 149 12.84 1.66 3.96
N LEU A 150 12.07 2.48 3.23
CA LEU A 150 10.95 3.24 3.79
C LEU A 150 9.85 2.34 4.34
N GLU A 151 9.48 1.28 3.60
CA GLU A 151 8.45 0.33 4.02
C GLU A 151 8.83 -0.37 5.33
N LYS A 152 10.08 -0.84 5.44
CA LYS A 152 10.61 -1.45 6.66
C LYS A 152 10.59 -0.46 7.83
N PHE A 153 11.10 0.75 7.63
CA PHE A 153 11.13 1.79 8.67
C PHE A 153 9.74 2.13 9.19
N PHE A 154 8.77 2.40 8.30
CA PHE A 154 7.41 2.75 8.70
C PHE A 154 6.68 1.60 9.40
N THR A 155 6.85 0.36 8.93
CA THR A 155 6.23 -0.81 9.55
C THR A 155 6.77 -1.03 10.98
N LEU A 156 8.07 -0.85 11.19
CA LEU A 156 8.69 -0.98 12.51
C LEU A 156 8.28 0.15 13.45
N CYS A 157 8.22 1.40 12.97
CA CYS A 157 7.70 2.52 13.76
C CYS A 157 6.23 2.30 14.16
N HIS A 158 5.39 1.82 13.23
CA HIS A 158 3.99 1.51 13.51
C HIS A 158 3.85 0.42 14.59
N SER A 159 4.71 -0.59 14.54
CA SER A 159 4.75 -1.68 15.53
C SER A 159 5.19 -1.21 16.93
N LEU A 160 5.92 -0.11 17.01
CA LEU A 160 6.32 0.51 18.28
C LEU A 160 5.20 1.39 18.87
N GLU A 161 4.43 2.06 18.03
CA GLU A 161 3.37 3.00 18.44
C GLU A 161 2.04 2.32 18.71
N SER A 162 1.74 1.27 17.95
CA SER A 162 0.47 0.56 18.02
C SER A 162 0.65 -0.76 18.78
N GLN A 163 -0.38 -1.17 19.51
CA GLN A 163 -0.41 -2.52 20.08
C GLN A 163 -0.56 -3.55 18.95
N VAL A 164 0.58 -4.09 18.51
CA VAL A 164 0.64 -5.16 17.51
C VAL A 164 0.90 -6.50 18.17
N THR A 165 0.35 -7.56 17.58
CA THR A 165 0.64 -8.94 18.01
C THR A 165 1.90 -9.43 17.31
N PHE A 166 2.93 -9.75 18.09
CA PHE A 166 4.15 -10.36 17.57
C PHE A 166 3.97 -11.87 17.29
N PRO A 167 4.71 -12.44 16.32
CA PRO A 167 5.69 -11.78 15.44
C PRO A 167 5.01 -11.00 14.31
N ILE A 168 5.55 -9.82 13.99
CA ILE A 168 5.13 -9.02 12.84
C ILE A 168 5.81 -9.52 11.56
N ARG A 169 5.20 -9.26 10.41
CA ARG A 169 5.80 -9.54 9.09
C ARG A 169 6.21 -8.24 8.42
N VAL A 170 7.45 -8.16 7.95
CA VAL A 170 7.99 -7.00 7.25
C VAL A 170 8.73 -7.46 5.99
N LEU A 171 8.29 -7.00 4.82
CA LEU A 171 8.76 -7.35 3.47
C LEU A 171 8.63 -8.82 3.06
N ASP A 172 9.07 -9.75 3.92
CA ASP A 172 8.85 -11.21 3.94
C ASP A 172 9.45 -11.87 5.21
N GLN A 173 10.02 -11.07 6.12
CA GLN A 173 10.70 -11.53 7.33
C GLN A 173 9.76 -11.47 8.52
N LYS A 174 9.82 -12.50 9.39
CA LYS A 174 9.15 -12.48 10.68
C LYS A 174 10.06 -11.82 11.70
N ILE A 175 9.57 -10.78 12.36
CA ILE A 175 10.31 -10.05 13.40
C ILE A 175 9.62 -10.31 14.73
N SER A 176 10.36 -10.85 15.68
CA SER A 176 9.92 -11.02 17.07
C SER A 176 10.04 -9.70 17.83
N GLU A 177 9.33 -9.60 18.94
CA GLU A 177 9.41 -8.41 19.81
C GLU A 177 10.85 -8.16 20.31
N SER A 178 11.58 -9.23 20.63
CA SER A 178 12.99 -9.17 21.06
C SER A 178 13.95 -8.64 19.99
N ALA A 179 13.62 -8.80 18.71
CA ALA A 179 14.44 -8.32 17.60
C ALA A 179 14.05 -6.91 17.15
N LEU A 180 12.92 -6.37 17.60
CA LEU A 180 12.36 -5.11 17.14
C LEU A 180 13.34 -3.94 17.29
N GLU A 181 13.99 -3.83 18.45
CA GLU A 181 14.92 -2.74 18.72
C GLU A 181 16.10 -2.75 17.74
N HIS A 182 16.71 -3.93 17.53
CA HIS A 182 17.83 -4.10 16.61
C HIS A 182 17.41 -3.79 15.18
N GLU A 183 16.29 -4.35 14.73
CA GLU A 183 15.77 -4.14 13.37
C GLU A 183 15.38 -2.68 13.12
N LEU A 184 14.82 -1.99 14.13
CA LEU A 184 14.48 -0.58 14.01
C LEU A 184 15.74 0.28 13.89
N LYS A 185 16.78 0.03 14.71
CA LYS A 185 18.09 0.70 14.58
C LYS A 185 18.67 0.54 13.18
N LEU A 186 18.70 -0.68 12.65
CA LEU A 186 19.15 -0.94 11.28
C LEU A 186 18.28 -0.22 10.24
N SER A 187 16.96 -0.21 10.41
CA SER A 187 16.06 0.47 9.48
C SER A 187 16.29 1.99 9.43
N ILE A 188 16.56 2.63 10.58
CA ILE A 188 16.88 4.06 10.69
C ILE A 188 18.16 4.39 9.93
N ILE A 189 19.20 3.57 10.09
CA ILE A 189 20.49 3.74 9.40
C ILE A 189 20.29 3.59 7.89
N CYS A 190 19.56 2.56 7.47
CA CYS A 190 19.34 2.23 6.05
C CYS A 190 18.42 3.21 5.30
N LEU A 191 17.80 4.20 5.97
CA LEU A 191 17.02 5.25 5.30
C LEU A 191 17.83 6.00 4.23
N ASN A 192 19.14 6.14 4.44
CA ASN A 192 20.07 6.75 3.49
C ASN A 192 20.19 5.99 2.15
N SER A 193 19.78 4.72 2.13
CA SER A 193 19.80 3.84 0.96
C SER A 193 18.48 3.88 0.19
N SER A 194 17.48 4.61 0.68
CA SER A 194 16.21 4.83 -0.01
C SER A 194 16.42 5.63 -1.29
N ARG A 195 15.62 5.33 -2.32
CA ARG A 195 15.63 6.13 -3.55
C ARG A 195 15.17 7.56 -3.26
N LEU A 196 15.78 8.54 -3.93
CA LEU A 196 15.51 9.97 -3.69
C LEU A 196 14.04 10.34 -3.90
N GLU A 197 13.41 9.85 -4.96
CA GLU A 197 12.02 10.19 -5.29
C GLU A 197 11.03 9.71 -4.21
N PRO A 198 11.01 8.43 -3.79
CA PRO A 198 10.24 7.99 -2.62
C PRO A 198 10.59 8.75 -1.35
N LEU A 199 11.86 9.01 -1.08
CA LEU A 199 12.28 9.75 0.11
C LEU A 199 11.68 11.17 0.13
N VAL A 200 11.63 11.85 -1.01
CA VAL A 200 11.00 13.17 -1.15
C VAL A 200 9.48 13.09 -0.92
N LEU A 201 8.81 12.09 -1.52
CA LEU A 201 7.35 11.91 -1.38
C LEU A 201 6.94 11.66 0.08
N PHE A 202 7.74 10.90 0.81
CA PHE A 202 7.46 10.51 2.20
C PHE A 202 8.26 11.32 3.24
N LEU A 203 8.94 12.40 2.82
CA LEU A 203 9.90 13.13 3.64
C LEU A 203 9.33 13.58 4.99
N HIS A 204 8.12 14.14 4.96
CA HIS A 204 7.44 14.62 6.15
C HIS A 204 7.23 13.52 7.19
N LEU A 205 6.79 12.33 6.76
CA LEU A 205 6.61 11.18 7.64
C LEU A 205 7.94 10.65 8.14
N VAL A 206 8.97 10.60 7.29
CA VAL A 206 10.32 10.17 7.69
C VAL A 206 10.85 11.08 8.79
N LEU A 207 10.82 12.40 8.57
CA LEU A 207 11.33 13.37 9.55
C LEU A 207 10.50 13.36 10.84
N ASP A 208 9.17 13.31 10.76
CA ASP A 208 8.31 13.25 11.95
C ASP A 208 8.65 12.02 12.82
N LYS A 209 8.78 10.83 12.21
CA LYS A 209 9.15 9.61 12.93
C LYS A 209 10.56 9.68 13.51
N LEU A 210 11.53 10.22 12.77
CA LEU A 210 12.89 10.38 13.28
C LEU A 210 12.94 11.37 14.46
N PHE A 211 12.24 12.50 14.38
CA PHE A 211 12.17 13.45 15.50
C PHE A 211 11.43 12.87 16.70
N GLN A 212 10.38 12.08 16.48
CA GLN A 212 9.71 11.36 17.56
C GLN A 212 10.66 10.36 18.25
N LEU A 213 11.40 9.56 17.47
CA LEU A 213 12.42 8.64 18.00
C LEU A 213 13.62 9.34 18.66
N PHE A 214 13.87 10.59 18.29
CA PHE A 214 14.91 11.43 18.88
C PHE A 214 14.51 11.99 20.24
N VAL A 215 13.28 12.51 20.36
CA VAL A 215 12.81 13.25 21.55
C VAL A 215 12.17 12.32 22.58
N GLN A 216 11.48 11.27 22.14
CA GLN A 216 10.67 10.43 23.00
C GLN A 216 11.40 9.14 23.39
N PRO A 217 11.64 8.88 24.69
CA PRO A 217 12.08 7.58 25.16
C PRO A 217 11.07 6.50 24.78
N MET A 218 11.56 5.38 24.26
CA MET A 218 10.71 4.28 23.81
C MET A 218 10.82 3.10 24.78
N VAL A 219 9.79 2.27 24.86
CA VAL A 219 9.78 1.06 25.69
C VAL A 219 9.42 -0.13 24.80
N ILE A 220 10.27 -1.15 24.76
CA ILE A 220 10.05 -2.39 24.01
C ILE A 220 10.15 -3.55 24.99
N ALA A 221 9.14 -4.43 25.03
CA ALA A 221 9.06 -5.54 25.99
C ALA A 221 9.32 -5.11 27.47
N GLY A 222 8.88 -3.90 27.84
CA GLY A 222 9.08 -3.34 29.18
C GLY A 222 10.49 -2.81 29.47
N GLN A 223 11.41 -2.84 28.50
CA GLN A 223 12.76 -2.30 28.61
C GLN A 223 12.89 -0.94 27.89
N PRO A 224 13.63 0.02 28.46
CA PRO A 224 13.88 1.30 27.79
C PRO A 224 14.77 1.08 26.57
N ALA A 225 14.31 1.55 25.42
CA ALA A 225 15.05 1.54 24.15
C ALA A 225 15.36 2.99 23.74
N ASN A 226 16.62 3.23 23.36
CA ASN A 226 17.09 4.55 22.94
C ASN A 226 17.51 4.55 21.47
N PHE A 227 16.84 5.40 20.68
CA PHE A 227 17.10 5.57 19.25
C PHE A 227 17.67 6.95 18.90
N SER A 228 17.88 7.82 19.89
CA SER A 228 18.21 9.24 19.68
C SER A 228 19.44 9.47 18.80
N GLN A 229 20.56 8.80 19.09
CA GLN A 229 21.76 8.92 18.28
C GLN A 229 21.51 8.52 16.82
N PHE A 230 20.93 7.34 16.59
CA PHE A 230 20.63 6.83 15.25
C PHE A 230 19.67 7.75 14.49
N ALA A 231 18.63 8.24 15.18
CA ALA A 231 17.65 9.13 14.59
C ALA A 231 18.27 10.47 14.19
N PHE A 232 19.10 11.07 15.06
CA PHE A 232 19.80 12.31 14.78
C PHE A 232 20.75 12.18 13.59
N GLU A 233 21.60 11.15 13.59
CA GLU A 233 22.51 10.87 12.48
C GLU A 233 21.74 10.69 11.16
N SER A 234 20.62 9.96 11.18
CA SER A 234 19.78 9.74 10.00
C SER A 234 19.11 11.02 9.49
N VAL A 235 18.66 11.92 10.39
CA VAL A 235 18.15 13.26 10.00
C VAL A 235 19.25 14.07 9.31
N VAL A 236 20.47 14.09 9.87
CA VAL A 236 21.60 14.84 9.29
C VAL A 236 21.95 14.30 7.90
N VAL A 237 22.05 12.98 7.76
CA VAL A 237 22.36 12.34 6.47
C VAL A 237 21.25 12.60 5.44
N THR A 238 19.99 12.46 5.84
CA THR A 238 18.82 12.74 4.98
C THR A 238 18.80 14.20 4.53
N ALA A 239 18.98 15.14 5.46
CA ALA A 239 19.02 16.57 5.16
C ALA A 239 20.17 16.93 4.20
N ASN A 240 21.36 16.36 4.43
CA ASN A 240 22.52 16.57 3.56
C ASN A 240 22.30 15.98 2.15
N SER A 241 21.72 14.78 2.06
CA SER A 241 21.38 14.15 0.78
C SER A 241 20.42 15.01 -0.03
N LEU A 242 19.36 15.51 0.60
CA LEU A 242 18.37 16.40 -0.04
C LEU A 242 18.98 17.76 -0.41
N HIS A 243 19.78 18.36 0.47
CA HIS A 243 20.41 19.66 0.22
C HIS A 243 21.41 19.62 -0.95
N ASN A 244 22.12 18.51 -1.12
CA ASN A 244 23.12 18.33 -2.16
C ASN A 244 22.56 17.72 -3.46
N SER A 245 21.28 17.34 -3.48
CA SER A 245 20.64 16.80 -4.68
C SER A 245 20.45 17.89 -5.74
N LYS A 246 20.96 17.62 -6.96
CA LYS A 246 20.90 18.56 -8.09
C LYS A 246 19.47 18.80 -8.61
N GLY A 247 18.54 17.88 -8.34
CA GLY A 247 17.15 17.97 -8.80
C GLY A 247 16.22 18.75 -7.86
N LEU A 248 16.71 19.20 -6.69
CA LEU A 248 15.89 19.87 -5.70
C LEU A 248 16.23 21.36 -5.63
N GLY A 249 15.18 22.19 -5.68
CA GLY A 249 15.32 23.64 -5.65
C GLY A 249 15.86 24.17 -4.33
N LYS A 250 16.61 25.26 -4.41
CA LYS A 250 17.02 26.07 -3.27
C LYS A 250 16.32 27.43 -3.33
N ASP A 251 16.00 27.97 -2.16
CA ASP A 251 15.43 29.32 -2.06
C ASP A 251 16.50 30.40 -2.24
N GLN A 252 16.09 31.66 -2.20
CA GLN A 252 16.97 32.83 -2.32
C GLN A 252 18.09 32.90 -1.24
N HIS A 253 17.97 32.15 -0.15
CA HIS A 253 18.96 32.05 0.92
C HIS A 253 19.84 30.80 0.81
N GLY A 254 19.70 30.03 -0.28
CA GLY A 254 20.45 28.79 -0.51
C GLY A 254 19.94 27.60 0.32
N ARG A 255 18.78 27.70 0.97
CA ARG A 255 18.18 26.59 1.75
C ARG A 255 17.41 25.67 0.82
N ASN A 256 17.42 24.36 1.09
CA ASN A 256 16.61 23.42 0.32
C ASN A 256 15.11 23.71 0.56
N CYS A 257 14.34 23.90 -0.51
CA CYS A 257 12.94 24.33 -0.41
C CYS A 257 12.05 23.32 0.32
N LEU A 258 12.30 22.02 0.17
CA LEU A 258 11.50 20.97 0.82
C LEU A 258 11.75 20.95 2.32
N LEU A 259 13.02 21.01 2.75
CA LEU A 259 13.37 21.06 4.16
C LEU A 259 12.85 22.34 4.82
N ALA A 260 12.99 23.48 4.16
CA ALA A 260 12.43 24.74 4.65
C ALA A 260 10.89 24.69 4.78
N SER A 261 10.21 24.09 3.79
CA SER A 261 8.75 23.92 3.82
C SER A 261 8.31 22.98 4.94
N TYR A 262 9.03 21.88 5.16
CA TYR A 262 8.75 20.97 6.26
C TYR A 262 8.83 21.69 7.61
N VAL A 263 9.93 22.41 7.87
CA VAL A 263 10.12 23.16 9.12
C VAL A 263 9.03 24.22 9.33
N HIS A 264 8.62 24.89 8.25
CA HIS A 264 7.67 25.99 8.35
C HIS A 264 6.20 25.54 8.48
N TYR A 265 5.80 24.48 7.76
CA TYR A 265 4.39 24.09 7.64
C TYR A 265 4.02 22.79 8.35
N VAL A 266 4.97 21.88 8.55
CA VAL A 266 4.69 20.52 9.02
C VAL A 266 5.25 20.26 10.41
N PHE A 267 6.50 20.67 10.66
CA PHE A 267 7.20 20.35 11.88
C PHE A 267 6.43 20.82 13.12
N ARG A 268 6.20 19.88 14.03
CA ARG A 268 5.63 20.12 15.36
C ARG A 268 6.50 19.41 16.38
N LEU A 269 6.79 20.09 17.48
CA LEU A 269 7.46 19.46 18.62
C LEU A 269 6.57 18.30 19.12
N PRO A 270 7.10 17.08 19.26
CA PRO A 270 6.36 15.99 19.86
C PRO A 270 5.91 16.40 21.27
N GLU A 271 4.60 16.48 21.52
CA GLU A 271 4.12 16.75 22.87
C GLU A 271 4.46 15.55 23.76
N PRO A 272 5.12 15.76 24.92
CA PRO A 272 5.32 14.67 25.86
C PRO A 272 3.95 14.15 26.30
N GLN A 273 3.75 12.83 26.27
CA GLN A 273 2.48 12.23 26.71
C GLN A 273 2.14 12.73 28.12
N ARG A 274 1.08 13.52 28.25
CA ARG A 274 0.52 13.86 29.56
C ARG A 274 -0.10 12.58 30.10
N ASP A 275 0.37 12.15 31.27
CA ASP A 275 -0.25 11.08 32.03
C ASP A 275 -1.76 11.31 32.10
N MET A 276 -2.55 10.36 31.59
CA MET A 276 -3.99 10.34 31.85
C MET A 276 -4.19 10.30 33.37
N PRO A 277 -5.05 11.15 33.97
CA PRO A 277 -5.31 11.07 35.39
C PRO A 277 -5.83 9.68 35.72
N LYS A 278 -5.11 8.95 36.57
CA LYS A 278 -5.58 7.70 37.15
C LYS A 278 -6.94 8.01 37.81
N SER A 279 -8.01 7.44 37.25
CA SER A 279 -9.33 7.42 37.88
C SER A 279 -9.16 6.98 39.33
N GLY A 280 -9.50 7.86 40.27
CA GLY A 280 -9.31 7.66 41.69
C GLY A 280 -9.92 6.36 42.18
N THR A 281 -9.13 5.62 42.94
CA THR A 281 -9.58 4.54 43.81
C THR A 281 -10.58 5.09 44.83
N ALA A 282 -11.86 4.74 44.68
CA ALA A 282 -12.85 4.92 45.74
C ALA A 282 -12.57 3.89 46.85
N THR A 283 -12.08 4.35 47.98
CA THR A 283 -12.05 3.60 49.25
C THR A 283 -13.48 3.32 49.73
N PRO A 284 -13.83 2.09 50.18
CA PRO A 284 -15.10 1.84 50.83
C PRO A 284 -15.02 2.28 52.30
N THR A 285 -15.76 3.33 52.65
CA THR A 285 -15.95 3.76 54.04
C THR A 285 -16.83 2.77 54.79
N ALA A 286 -16.40 2.40 55.99
CA ALA A 286 -17.01 1.43 56.89
C ALA A 286 -18.50 1.71 57.20
N LEU A 287 -19.30 0.64 57.15
CA LEU A 287 -20.64 0.58 57.75
C LEU A 287 -20.48 0.42 59.27
N LEU A 288 -20.74 1.51 60.01
CA LEU A 288 -21.05 1.46 61.43
C LEU A 288 -22.48 0.93 61.61
N GLN A 289 -22.58 -0.23 62.27
CA GLN A 289 -23.78 -0.66 62.95
C GLN A 289 -24.11 0.34 64.06
N ASP A 290 -25.36 0.80 64.12
CA ASP A 290 -25.96 1.13 65.40
C ASP A 290 -27.45 0.75 65.41
N SER A 291 -27.81 0.13 66.53
CA SER A 291 -29.09 -0.49 66.83
C SER A 291 -30.16 0.54 67.18
N LYS A 292 -31.37 0.33 66.65
CA LYS A 292 -32.62 0.32 67.43
C LYS A 292 -33.75 -0.31 66.62
#